data_AF-A0A1F3LQ74-F1
#
_entry.id   AF-A0A1F3LQ74-F1
#
_cell.length_a   1.000
_cell.length_b   1.000
_cell.length_c   1.000
_cell.angle_alpha   90.00
_cell.angle_beta   90.00
_cell.angle_gamma   90.00
#
_symmetry.space_group_name_H-M   'P 1'
#
loop_
_entity.id
_entity.type
_entity.pdbx_description
1 polymer ?
#
loop_
_entity_poly.entity_id
_entity_poly.type
_entity_poly.pdbx_seq_one_letter_code
_entity_poly.pdbx_strand_id
1 'polypeptide(L)'
;MSSIYKKSRISSDNLKYLLYFTEKELRMNHTDEFRIEGNFRMADVINANERLLLIIERFGISLGFGDKTIFEICREHQLDPLLVLVVMNVFNSHSFPAQGFLSVNMLPGLISYLKNGHRYYLKEKLPFIGELIDRFIENTDNPDTKLLKSFFREYAREVSEHMSLEETTVFPYILALYNYSENGEPPSELMNYRIDEFVEHHSDIEEKLDDLMHLLIKHFPPTKDRFYRNMILLELFNLQYDLNDHSGIENRILAPLVRQLEEKAGKNE
;
A
#
# COMPACT_ATOMS: atom_id res chain seq x y z
N MET A 1 -22.47 -48.16 -19.97
CA MET A 1 -22.21 -46.73 -20.28
C MET A 1 -21.35 -46.20 -19.14
N SER A 2 -20.01 -46.29 -19.22
CA SER A 2 -19.09 -45.23 -19.71
C SER A 2 -19.41 -43.85 -19.09
N SER A 3 -18.50 -43.07 -18.52
CA SER A 3 -17.04 -43.09 -18.50
C SER A 3 -16.54 -41.83 -17.75
N ILE A 4 -15.52 -41.99 -16.90
CA ILE A 4 -14.42 -41.05 -16.61
C ILE A 4 -14.76 -39.68 -15.99
N TYR A 5 -14.49 -39.54 -14.68
CA TYR A 5 -13.90 -38.31 -14.14
C TYR A 5 -12.48 -38.62 -13.64
N LYS A 6 -11.50 -38.08 -14.37
CA LYS A 6 -10.08 -38.20 -14.12
C LYS A 6 -9.72 -37.26 -12.96
N LYS A 7 -9.29 -37.81 -11.81
CA LYS A 7 -8.63 -37.07 -10.74
C LYS A 7 -7.39 -36.38 -11.31
N SER A 8 -7.36 -35.05 -11.34
CA SER A 8 -6.09 -34.31 -11.41
C SER A 8 -5.53 -34.23 -9.99
N ARG A 9 -4.29 -34.72 -9.83
CA ARG A 9 -3.52 -34.67 -8.59
C ARG A 9 -3.13 -33.23 -8.31
N ILE A 10 -3.77 -32.61 -7.33
CA ILE A 10 -3.17 -31.48 -6.61
C ILE A 10 -2.10 -32.10 -5.69
N SER A 11 -0.89 -31.57 -5.76
CA SER A 11 0.25 -31.98 -4.92
C SER A 11 -0.14 -31.99 -3.44
N SER A 12 0.26 -33.04 -2.73
CA SER A 12 -0.01 -33.26 -1.30
C SER A 12 0.56 -32.18 -0.37
N ASP A 13 1.38 -31.27 -0.88
CA ASP A 13 1.99 -30.21 -0.10
C ASP A 13 1.06 -29.00 0.11
N ASN A 14 0.05 -28.80 -0.75
CA ASN A 14 -0.95 -27.74 -0.60
C ASN A 14 -2.08 -28.08 0.38
N LEU A 15 -2.21 -29.35 0.78
CA LEU A 15 -3.26 -29.78 1.72
C LEU A 15 -2.93 -29.50 3.19
N LYS A 16 -1.69 -29.10 3.52
CA LYS A 16 -1.33 -28.74 4.90
C LYS A 16 -1.88 -27.39 5.35
N TYR A 17 -2.32 -26.54 4.43
CA TYR A 17 -2.93 -25.24 4.76
C TYR A 17 -4.43 -25.31 5.06
N LEU A 18 -5.09 -26.46 4.85
CA LEU A 18 -6.57 -26.54 4.84
C LEU A 18 -7.22 -27.10 6.12
N LEU A 19 -6.46 -27.40 7.18
CA LEU A 19 -6.99 -28.17 8.33
C LEU A 19 -6.69 -27.55 9.71
N TYR A 20 -6.71 -26.23 9.84
CA TYR A 20 -6.79 -25.59 11.15
C TYR A 20 -7.91 -24.55 11.17
N PHE A 21 -9.10 -25.03 11.56
CA PHE A 21 -9.99 -24.47 12.58
C PHE A 21 -11.48 -24.52 12.21
N THR A 22 -12.17 -25.17 13.13
CA THR A 22 -13.61 -25.41 13.28
C THR A 22 -14.36 -24.14 13.68
N GLU A 23 -15.59 -24.05 13.22
CA GLU A 23 -16.63 -23.07 13.57
C GLU A 23 -16.50 -22.52 15.00
N LYS A 24 -16.15 -21.23 15.09
CA LYS A 24 -16.45 -20.40 16.25
C LYS A 24 -17.02 -19.10 15.70
N GLU A 25 -18.27 -18.81 16.03
CA GLU A 25 -18.92 -17.54 15.69
C GLU A 25 -17.99 -16.38 16.09
N LEU A 26 -17.45 -15.69 15.08
CA LEU A 26 -16.58 -14.53 15.23
C LEU A 26 -17.42 -13.36 15.76
N ARG A 27 -17.42 -13.17 17.08
CA ARG A 27 -17.72 -11.86 17.67
C ARG A 27 -16.46 -11.01 17.52
N MET A 28 -16.37 -10.27 16.41
CA MET A 28 -15.24 -9.39 16.14
C MET A 28 -15.42 -8.07 16.91
N ASN A 29 -14.54 -7.82 17.88
CA ASN A 29 -14.40 -6.48 18.48
C ASN A 29 -13.48 -5.63 17.59
N HIS A 30 -13.74 -4.33 17.51
CA HIS A 30 -13.06 -3.34 16.64
C HIS A 30 -11.54 -3.13 16.86
N THR A 31 -10.84 -4.01 17.59
CA THR A 31 -9.42 -3.81 17.96
C THR A 31 -8.57 -5.08 17.98
N ASP A 32 -9.10 -6.25 17.64
CA ASP A 32 -8.29 -7.48 17.68
C ASP A 32 -7.53 -7.64 16.34
N GLU A 33 -6.23 -7.40 16.35
CA GLU A 33 -5.34 -7.69 15.22
C GLU A 33 -5.37 -9.20 14.91
N PHE A 34 -6.09 -9.58 13.85
CA PHE A 34 -6.16 -10.97 13.38
C PHE A 34 -5.40 -11.12 12.06
N ARG A 35 -4.90 -12.32 11.80
CA ARG A 35 -4.32 -12.63 10.49
C ARG A 35 -5.45 -12.86 9.49
N ILE A 36 -5.45 -12.09 8.41
CA ILE A 36 -6.42 -12.23 7.33
C ILE A 36 -6.06 -13.46 6.50
N GLU A 37 -7.04 -14.34 6.29
CA GLU A 37 -6.93 -15.57 5.50
C GLU A 37 -7.87 -15.55 4.29
N GLY A 38 -7.48 -16.25 3.22
CA GLY A 38 -8.16 -16.14 1.93
C GLY A 38 -9.58 -16.71 1.86
N ASN A 39 -9.96 -17.56 2.82
CA ASN A 39 -11.30 -18.11 2.98
C ASN A 39 -12.25 -17.18 3.75
N PHE A 40 -11.76 -16.07 4.32
CA PHE A 40 -12.63 -15.10 4.98
C PHE A 40 -13.44 -14.33 3.94
N ARG A 41 -14.67 -13.95 4.31
CA ARG A 41 -15.51 -13.07 3.49
C ARG A 41 -14.88 -11.68 3.48
N MET A 42 -14.76 -11.09 2.30
CA MET A 42 -14.16 -9.76 2.17
C MET A 42 -14.97 -8.70 2.93
N ALA A 43 -16.30 -8.84 2.98
CA ALA A 43 -17.18 -7.92 3.70
C ALA A 43 -16.88 -7.92 5.21
N ASP A 44 -16.72 -9.11 5.81
CA ASP A 44 -16.46 -9.25 7.24
C ASP A 44 -15.08 -8.69 7.60
N VAL A 45 -14.09 -8.93 6.74
CA VAL A 45 -12.72 -8.42 6.91
C VAL A 45 -12.69 -6.89 6.85
N ILE A 46 -13.40 -6.26 5.92
CA ILE A 46 -13.49 -4.80 5.82
C ILE A 46 -14.28 -4.20 6.99
N ASN A 47 -15.34 -4.86 7.46
CA ASN A 47 -16.09 -4.41 8.63
C ASN A 47 -15.25 -4.45 9.91
N ALA A 48 -14.30 -5.37 9.99
CA ALA A 48 -13.38 -5.46 11.12
C ALA A 48 -12.26 -4.42 11.08
N ASN A 49 -11.88 -3.96 9.88
CA ASN A 49 -10.91 -2.89 9.68
C ASN A 49 -11.24 -2.11 8.40
N GLU A 50 -11.89 -0.96 8.58
CA GLU A 50 -12.38 -0.10 7.49
C GLU A 50 -11.27 0.43 6.58
N ARG A 51 -10.02 0.46 7.06
CA ARG A 51 -8.86 0.88 6.27
C ARG A 51 -8.63 -0.01 5.05
N LEU A 52 -9.06 -1.26 5.10
CA LEU A 52 -8.94 -2.21 4.00
C LEU A 52 -9.81 -1.83 2.78
N LEU A 53 -10.76 -0.90 2.94
CA LEU A 53 -11.53 -0.34 1.83
C LEU A 53 -10.63 0.27 0.75
N LEU A 54 -9.68 1.12 1.14
CA LEU A 54 -8.74 1.75 0.21
C LEU A 54 -7.82 0.72 -0.46
N ILE A 55 -7.51 -0.37 0.26
CA ILE A 55 -6.60 -1.41 -0.20
C ILE A 55 -7.22 -2.22 -1.34
N ILE A 56 -8.49 -2.62 -1.20
CA ILE A 56 -9.18 -3.37 -2.26
C ILE A 56 -9.38 -2.52 -3.51
N GLU A 57 -9.64 -1.22 -3.36
CA GLU A 57 -9.77 -0.29 -4.49
C GLU A 57 -8.45 -0.15 -5.28
N ARG A 58 -7.30 -0.15 -4.58
CA ARG A 58 -5.97 -0.15 -5.22
C ARG A 58 -5.68 -1.45 -5.98
N PHE A 59 -6.32 -2.55 -5.63
CA PHE A 59 -6.31 -3.79 -6.43
C PHE A 59 -7.33 -3.78 -7.58
N GLY A 60 -8.12 -2.72 -7.73
CA GLY A 60 -9.19 -2.64 -8.73
C GLY A 60 -10.43 -3.47 -8.36
N ILE A 61 -10.61 -3.78 -7.08
CA ILE A 61 -11.79 -4.47 -6.57
C ILE A 61 -12.79 -3.41 -6.10
N SER A 62 -13.97 -3.38 -6.73
CA SER A 62 -15.08 -2.53 -6.30
C SER A 62 -15.93 -3.22 -5.23
N LEU A 63 -16.60 -2.42 -4.39
CA LEU A 63 -17.62 -2.91 -3.46
C LEU A 63 -18.77 -3.62 -4.20
N GLY A 64 -19.52 -4.45 -3.47
CA GLY A 64 -20.66 -5.20 -4.01
C GLY A 64 -20.36 -6.67 -4.36
N PHE A 65 -19.31 -7.25 -3.80
CA PHE A 65 -18.92 -8.65 -3.99
C PHE A 65 -19.80 -9.67 -3.21
N GLY A 66 -20.78 -9.22 -2.42
CA GLY A 66 -21.69 -10.11 -1.66
C GLY A 66 -20.96 -10.91 -0.58
N ASP A 67 -21.32 -12.19 -0.44
CA ASP A 67 -20.71 -13.10 0.56
C ASP A 67 -19.42 -13.78 0.08
N LYS A 68 -18.81 -13.31 -1.03
CA LYS A 68 -17.61 -13.92 -1.60
C LYS A 68 -16.42 -13.80 -0.66
N THR A 69 -15.62 -14.85 -0.66
CA THR A 69 -14.33 -14.92 0.01
C THR A 69 -13.26 -14.13 -0.76
N ILE A 70 -12.17 -13.77 -0.08
CA ILE A 70 -11.01 -13.11 -0.71
C ILE A 70 -10.48 -13.94 -1.89
N PHE A 71 -10.38 -15.27 -1.76
CA PHE A 71 -9.93 -16.16 -2.83
C PHE A 71 -10.86 -16.20 -4.04
N GLU A 72 -12.18 -16.14 -3.83
CA GLU A 72 -13.15 -16.07 -4.93
C GLU A 72 -13.00 -14.74 -5.68
N ILE A 73 -12.89 -13.62 -4.96
CA ILE A 73 -12.69 -12.29 -5.55
C ILE A 73 -11.37 -12.22 -6.31
N CYS A 74 -10.26 -12.70 -5.73
CA CYS A 74 -8.97 -12.72 -6.41
C CYS A 74 -9.03 -13.50 -7.72
N ARG A 75 -9.73 -14.64 -7.74
CA ARG A 75 -9.92 -15.45 -8.95
C ARG A 75 -10.70 -14.72 -10.04
N GLU A 76 -11.78 -14.02 -9.67
CA GLU A 76 -12.60 -13.26 -10.60
C GLU A 76 -11.85 -12.07 -11.21
N HIS A 77 -11.02 -11.41 -10.40
CA HIS A 77 -10.22 -10.26 -10.80
C HIS A 77 -8.84 -10.64 -11.37
N GLN A 78 -8.52 -11.95 -11.46
CA GLN A 78 -7.23 -12.46 -11.93
C GLN A 78 -6.03 -11.90 -11.13
N LEU A 79 -6.24 -11.70 -9.83
CA LEU A 79 -5.22 -11.22 -8.89
C LEU A 79 -4.50 -12.41 -8.25
N ASP A 80 -3.21 -12.23 -7.94
CA ASP A 80 -2.47 -13.18 -7.10
C ASP A 80 -3.01 -13.09 -5.66
N PRO A 81 -3.64 -14.16 -5.14
CA PRO A 81 -4.19 -14.14 -3.79
C PRO A 81 -3.13 -13.95 -2.71
N LEU A 82 -1.90 -14.40 -2.94
CA LEU A 82 -0.82 -14.24 -1.96
C LEU A 82 -0.45 -12.77 -1.81
N LEU A 83 -0.30 -12.04 -2.92
CA LEU A 83 -0.04 -10.61 -2.90
C LEU A 83 -1.14 -9.84 -2.16
N VAL A 84 -2.41 -10.11 -2.48
CA VAL A 84 -3.55 -9.46 -1.83
C VAL A 84 -3.53 -9.71 -0.32
N LEU A 85 -3.32 -10.96 0.11
CA LEU A 85 -3.25 -11.29 1.53
C LEU A 85 -2.05 -10.65 2.24
N VAL A 86 -0.88 -10.59 1.59
CA VAL A 86 0.31 -9.94 2.16
C VAL A 86 0.01 -8.47 2.41
N VAL A 87 -0.48 -7.74 1.40
CA VAL A 87 -0.79 -6.31 1.53
C VAL A 87 -1.88 -6.08 2.57
N MET A 88 -2.98 -6.82 2.53
CA MET A 88 -4.05 -6.68 3.53
C MET A 88 -3.55 -6.93 4.96
N ASN A 89 -2.65 -7.90 5.18
CA ASN A 89 -2.11 -8.17 6.52
C ASN A 89 -1.11 -7.11 7.01
N VAL A 90 -0.38 -6.44 6.10
CA VAL A 90 0.43 -5.27 6.45
C VAL A 90 -0.48 -4.16 6.99
N PHE A 91 -1.53 -3.79 6.27
CA PHE A 91 -2.48 -2.75 6.71
C PHE A 91 -3.35 -3.16 7.92
N ASN A 92 -3.51 -4.46 8.16
CA ASN A 92 -4.31 -4.95 9.28
C ASN A 92 -3.56 -5.00 10.60
N SER A 93 -2.29 -5.42 10.57
CA SER A 93 -1.54 -5.80 11.77
C SER A 93 -0.05 -5.43 11.70
N HIS A 94 0.36 -4.62 10.71
CA HIS A 94 1.75 -4.32 10.39
C HIS A 94 2.63 -5.58 10.29
N SER A 95 2.00 -6.71 9.91
CA SER A 95 2.63 -8.03 9.85
C SER A 95 3.28 -8.23 8.49
N PHE A 96 4.60 -8.04 8.42
CA PHE A 96 5.37 -8.33 7.22
C PHE A 96 5.73 -9.82 7.14
N PRO A 97 5.59 -10.45 5.96
CA PRO A 97 5.97 -11.85 5.78
C PRO A 97 7.49 -12.03 5.92
N ALA A 98 7.92 -13.19 6.44
CA ALA A 98 9.33 -13.54 6.45
C ALA A 98 9.87 -13.69 5.01
N GLN A 99 11.14 -13.33 4.78
CA GLN A 99 11.77 -13.21 3.45
C GLN A 99 11.57 -14.43 2.52
N GLY A 100 11.43 -15.65 3.06
CA GLY A 100 11.23 -16.87 2.26
C GLY A 100 9.82 -17.12 1.72
N PHE A 101 8.84 -16.28 2.09
CA PHE A 101 7.44 -16.41 1.62
C PHE A 101 7.10 -15.52 0.43
N LEU A 102 8.01 -14.61 0.05
CA LEU A 102 7.81 -13.68 -1.05
C LEU A 102 8.38 -14.26 -2.35
N SER A 103 7.69 -14.04 -3.46
CA SER A 103 8.12 -14.43 -4.80
C SER A 103 8.27 -13.23 -5.72
N VAL A 104 9.31 -13.22 -6.56
CA VAL A 104 9.54 -12.18 -7.57
C VAL A 104 8.38 -12.07 -8.58
N ASN A 105 7.58 -13.13 -8.75
CA ASN A 105 6.39 -13.11 -9.62
C ASN A 105 5.30 -12.15 -9.15
N MET A 106 5.36 -11.69 -7.89
CA MET A 106 4.42 -10.69 -7.37
C MET A 106 4.76 -9.27 -7.82
N LEU A 107 5.98 -9.01 -8.33
CA LEU A 107 6.47 -7.66 -8.65
C LEU A 107 5.55 -6.88 -9.60
N PRO A 108 5.05 -7.45 -10.73
CA PRO A 108 4.15 -6.70 -11.61
C PRO A 108 2.85 -6.27 -10.91
N GLY A 109 2.26 -7.16 -10.12
CA GLY A 109 1.04 -6.86 -9.35
C GLY A 109 1.30 -5.84 -8.24
N LEU A 110 2.44 -5.97 -7.55
CA LEU A 110 2.86 -5.07 -6.48
C LEU A 110 3.10 -3.65 -7.01
N ILE A 111 3.80 -3.51 -8.15
CA ILE A 111 4.00 -2.22 -8.82
C ILE A 111 2.68 -1.61 -9.23
N SER A 112 1.76 -2.41 -9.80
CA SER A 112 0.43 -1.92 -10.16
C SER A 112 -0.34 -1.41 -8.94
N TYR A 113 -0.23 -2.11 -7.80
CA TYR A 113 -0.84 -1.71 -6.54
C TYR A 113 -0.25 -0.38 -6.03
N LEU A 114 1.08 -0.23 -5.99
CA LEU A 114 1.76 0.99 -5.56
C LEU A 114 1.40 2.19 -6.44
N LYS A 115 1.42 2.04 -7.77
CA LYS A 115 0.97 3.07 -8.73
C LYS A 115 -0.48 3.50 -8.52
N ASN A 116 -1.38 2.57 -8.18
CA ASN A 116 -2.75 2.93 -7.86
C ASN A 116 -2.82 3.72 -6.54
N GLY A 117 -1.95 3.43 -5.57
CA GLY A 117 -1.71 4.26 -4.40
C GLY A 117 -1.27 5.68 -4.77
N HIS A 118 -0.25 5.84 -5.63
CA HIS A 118 0.22 7.15 -6.09
C HIS A 118 -0.90 7.99 -6.69
N ARG A 119 -1.70 7.38 -7.56
CA ARG A 119 -2.86 8.06 -8.14
C ARG A 119 -3.81 8.57 -7.06
N TYR A 120 -4.14 7.75 -6.06
CA TYR A 120 -4.99 8.16 -4.95
C TYR A 120 -4.39 9.34 -4.17
N TYR A 121 -3.10 9.26 -3.79
CA TYR A 121 -2.44 10.34 -3.05
C TYR A 121 -2.43 11.66 -3.82
N LEU A 122 -2.02 11.61 -5.10
CA LEU A 122 -1.79 12.79 -5.92
C LEU A 122 -3.07 13.40 -6.50
N LYS A 123 -4.08 12.59 -6.79
CA LYS A 123 -5.32 13.05 -7.46
C LYS A 123 -6.49 13.25 -6.51
N GLU A 124 -6.45 12.65 -5.34
CA GLU A 124 -7.60 12.66 -4.42
C GLU A 124 -7.19 13.18 -3.05
N LYS A 125 -6.28 12.48 -2.35
CA LYS A 125 -6.00 12.75 -0.94
C LYS A 125 -5.34 14.10 -0.68
N LEU A 126 -4.22 14.40 -1.35
CA LEU A 126 -3.52 15.67 -1.18
C LEU A 126 -4.35 16.87 -1.68
N PRO A 127 -5.02 16.81 -2.85
CA PRO A 127 -5.95 17.87 -3.25
C PRO A 127 -7.06 18.13 -2.22
N PHE A 128 -7.67 17.07 -1.69
CA PHE A 128 -8.73 17.19 -0.68
C PHE A 128 -8.26 17.87 0.60
N ILE A 129 -7.09 17.49 1.13
CA ILE A 129 -6.48 18.15 2.28
C ILE A 129 -6.18 19.62 1.97
N GLY A 130 -5.70 19.91 0.75
CA GLY A 130 -5.47 21.27 0.28
C GLY A 130 -6.74 22.14 0.29
N GLU A 131 -7.87 21.58 -0.16
CA GLU A 131 -9.17 22.27 -0.09
C GLU A 131 -9.61 22.53 1.35
N LEU A 132 -9.42 21.57 2.26
CA LEU A 132 -9.72 21.75 3.69
C LEU A 132 -8.86 22.86 4.31
N ILE A 133 -7.58 22.93 3.96
CA ILE A 133 -6.66 24.00 4.39
C ILE A 133 -7.13 25.35 3.86
N ASP A 134 -7.55 25.43 2.59
CA ASP A 134 -8.07 26.66 2.00
C ASP A 134 -9.33 27.14 2.73
N ARG A 135 -10.26 26.23 3.05
CA ARG A 135 -11.43 26.53 3.88
C ARG A 135 -11.06 26.96 5.30
N PHE A 136 -10.06 26.33 5.90
CA PHE A 136 -9.58 26.72 7.22
C PHE A 136 -9.05 28.15 7.21
N ILE A 137 -8.27 28.53 6.18
CA ILE A 137 -7.68 29.87 6.01
C ILE A 137 -8.75 30.94 5.77
N GLU A 138 -9.77 30.65 4.94
CA GLU A 138 -10.88 31.59 4.69
C GLU A 138 -11.63 32.00 5.96
N ASN A 139 -11.65 31.14 6.98
CA ASN A 139 -12.41 31.31 8.21
C ASN A 139 -11.58 31.82 9.40
N THR A 140 -10.36 32.31 9.16
CA THR A 140 -9.43 32.78 10.20
C THR A 140 -8.64 34.01 9.78
N ASP A 141 -8.51 34.97 10.68
CA ASP A 141 -7.71 36.19 10.46
C ASP A 141 -6.25 36.05 10.93
N ASN A 142 -5.81 34.84 11.28
CA ASN A 142 -4.46 34.61 11.77
C ASN A 142 -3.43 34.66 10.61
N PRO A 143 -2.44 35.58 10.63
CA PRO A 143 -1.41 35.69 9.59
C PRO A 143 -0.56 34.41 9.42
N ASP A 144 -0.42 33.58 10.45
CA ASP A 144 0.36 32.34 10.41
C ASP A 144 -0.28 31.26 9.51
N THR A 145 -1.55 31.44 9.13
CA THR A 145 -2.29 30.46 8.30
C THR A 145 -1.79 30.42 6.86
N LYS A 146 -1.13 31.48 6.39
CA LYS A 146 -0.41 31.49 5.11
C LYS A 146 0.82 30.58 5.14
N LEU A 147 1.49 30.48 6.29
CA LEU A 147 2.65 29.59 6.47
C LEU A 147 2.21 28.12 6.37
N LEU A 148 1.06 27.79 6.95
CA LEU A 148 0.46 26.45 6.83
C LEU A 148 0.23 26.06 5.36
N LYS A 149 -0.36 26.97 4.56
CA LYS A 149 -0.57 26.73 3.13
C LYS A 149 0.73 26.51 2.39
N SER A 150 1.75 27.33 2.62
CA SER A 150 3.06 27.14 1.98
C SER A 150 3.71 25.83 2.40
N PHE A 151 3.65 25.48 3.68
CA PHE A 151 4.22 24.24 4.20
C PHE A 151 3.55 23.03 3.55
N PHE A 152 2.21 22.98 3.54
CA PHE A 152 1.48 21.88 2.94
C PHE A 152 1.72 21.77 1.43
N ARG A 153 1.79 22.90 0.71
CA ARG A 153 2.11 22.88 -0.73
C ARG A 153 3.50 22.33 -1.02
N GLU A 154 4.46 22.67 -0.17
CA GLU A 154 5.82 22.15 -0.30
C GLU A 154 5.86 20.65 0.00
N TYR A 155 5.22 20.21 1.08
CA TYR A 155 5.06 18.80 1.39
C TYR A 155 4.42 18.01 0.22
N ALA A 156 3.31 18.51 -0.35
CA ALA A 156 2.64 17.87 -1.47
C ALA A 156 3.52 17.85 -2.75
N ARG A 157 4.36 18.87 -2.96
CA ARG A 157 5.34 18.91 -4.06
C ARG A 157 6.36 17.79 -3.91
N GLU A 158 6.93 17.63 -2.73
CA GLU A 158 7.95 16.60 -2.47
C GLU A 158 7.40 15.19 -2.60
N VAL A 159 6.20 14.92 -2.06
CA VAL A 159 5.50 13.64 -2.27
C VAL A 159 5.30 13.36 -3.77
N SER A 160 4.90 14.39 -4.54
CA SER A 160 4.74 14.25 -5.99
C SER A 160 6.05 14.00 -6.73
N GLU A 161 7.16 14.60 -6.29
CA GLU A 161 8.47 14.39 -6.89
C GLU A 161 9.01 12.98 -6.61
N HIS A 162 8.82 12.50 -5.38
CA HIS A 162 9.17 11.14 -4.98
C HIS A 162 8.42 10.08 -5.80
N MET A 163 7.08 10.16 -5.85
CA MET A 163 6.27 9.24 -6.64
C MET A 163 6.57 9.33 -8.14
N SER A 164 6.93 10.52 -8.64
CA SER A 164 7.34 10.68 -10.03
C SER A 164 8.68 10.02 -10.32
N LEU A 165 9.65 10.09 -9.39
CA LEU A 165 10.93 9.39 -9.51
C LEU A 165 10.70 7.87 -9.61
N GLU A 166 9.82 7.34 -8.76
CA GLU A 166 9.47 5.93 -8.81
C GLU A 166 8.83 5.52 -10.13
N GLU A 167 7.82 6.25 -10.59
CA GLU A 167 7.10 5.91 -11.81
C GLU A 167 7.96 5.99 -13.07
N THR A 168 8.91 6.93 -13.11
CA THR A 168 9.74 7.20 -14.29
C THR A 168 11.07 6.46 -14.28
N THR A 169 11.56 6.06 -13.10
CA THR A 169 12.90 5.45 -12.94
C THR A 169 12.83 4.09 -12.24
N VAL A 170 12.33 4.05 -11.01
CA VAL A 170 12.39 2.85 -10.14
C VAL A 170 11.54 1.71 -10.71
N PHE A 171 10.25 1.94 -10.97
CA PHE A 171 9.36 0.88 -11.48
C PHE A 171 9.76 0.40 -12.88
N PRO A 172 10.13 1.26 -13.84
CA PRO A 172 10.70 0.79 -15.11
C PRO A 172 11.95 -0.06 -14.95
N TYR A 173 12.85 0.32 -14.04
CA TYR A 173 14.04 -0.47 -13.71
C TYR A 173 13.67 -1.87 -13.18
N ILE A 174 12.76 -1.94 -12.20
CA ILE A 174 12.33 -3.21 -11.60
C ILE A 174 11.67 -4.12 -12.66
N LEU A 175 10.82 -3.56 -13.53
CA LEU A 175 10.18 -4.32 -14.59
C LEU A 175 11.20 -4.82 -15.63
N ALA A 176 12.24 -4.03 -15.93
CA ALA A 176 13.32 -4.47 -16.82
C ALA A 176 14.12 -5.62 -16.21
N LEU A 177 14.46 -5.55 -14.91
CA LEU A 177 15.11 -6.66 -14.19
C LEU A 177 14.24 -7.92 -14.14
N TYR A 178 12.94 -7.75 -13.88
CA TYR A 178 11.99 -8.86 -13.85
C TYR A 178 11.92 -9.56 -15.22
N ASN A 179 11.77 -8.78 -16.30
CA ASN A 179 11.74 -9.32 -17.67
C ASN A 179 13.07 -9.98 -18.06
N TYR A 180 14.21 -9.43 -17.62
CA TYR A 180 15.53 -10.04 -17.81
C TYR A 180 15.60 -11.42 -17.14
N SER A 181 15.08 -11.54 -15.92
CA SER A 181 15.08 -12.82 -15.20
C SER A 181 14.23 -13.91 -15.86
N GLU A 182 13.20 -13.52 -16.63
CA GLU A 182 12.31 -14.45 -17.35
C GLU A 182 12.79 -14.76 -18.77
N ASN A 183 13.35 -13.77 -19.49
CA ASN A 183 13.58 -13.85 -20.95
C ASN A 183 15.04 -13.65 -21.39
N GLY A 184 15.96 -13.27 -20.49
CA GLY A 184 17.40 -13.17 -20.77
C GLY A 184 17.89 -11.95 -21.56
N GLU A 185 17.04 -11.00 -21.94
CA GLU A 185 17.46 -9.77 -22.66
C GLU A 185 17.39 -8.52 -21.76
N PRO A 186 18.52 -7.99 -21.27
CA PRO A 186 18.54 -6.72 -20.55
C PRO A 186 18.90 -5.55 -21.48
N PRO A 187 18.26 -4.38 -21.33
CA PRO A 187 18.80 -3.14 -21.89
C PRO A 187 20.09 -2.75 -21.16
N SER A 188 21.20 -2.58 -21.89
CA SER A 188 22.52 -2.28 -21.32
C SER A 188 22.58 -0.98 -20.51
N GLU A 189 21.65 -0.05 -20.75
CA GLU A 189 21.64 1.29 -20.15
C GLU A 189 20.95 1.34 -18.77
N LEU A 190 20.13 0.34 -18.41
CA LEU A 190 19.41 0.28 -17.12
C LEU A 190 20.20 -0.42 -16.00
N MET A 191 21.42 -0.87 -16.28
CA MET A 191 22.25 -1.62 -15.33
C MET A 191 23.01 -0.73 -14.32
N ASN A 192 23.00 0.60 -14.46
CA ASN A 192 23.75 1.50 -13.58
C ASN A 192 23.01 1.94 -12.31
N TYR A 193 21.70 1.64 -12.21
CA TYR A 193 20.90 1.96 -11.04
C TYR A 193 20.87 0.77 -10.06
N ARG A 194 20.71 1.03 -8.76
CA ARG A 194 20.46 0.02 -7.71
C ARG A 194 19.28 0.41 -6.84
N ILE A 195 18.54 -0.58 -6.37
CA ILE A 195 17.38 -0.34 -5.50
C ILE A 195 17.77 0.30 -4.16
N ASP A 196 18.99 0.11 -3.68
CA ASP A 196 19.44 0.72 -2.42
C ASP A 196 19.56 2.24 -2.50
N GLU A 197 19.83 2.80 -3.68
CA GLU A 197 19.83 4.26 -3.90
C GLU A 197 18.43 4.88 -3.71
N PHE A 198 17.36 4.08 -3.83
CA PHE A 198 15.98 4.52 -3.63
C PHE A 198 15.57 4.54 -2.15
N VAL A 199 15.96 3.49 -1.40
CA VAL A 199 15.45 3.23 -0.04
C VAL A 199 15.82 4.34 0.94
N GLU A 200 16.93 5.05 0.73
CA GLU A 200 17.45 6.09 1.63
C GLU A 200 16.56 7.34 1.74
N HIS A 201 15.58 7.55 0.86
CA HIS A 201 14.85 8.83 0.76
C HIS A 201 13.47 8.89 1.44
N HIS A 202 12.95 7.79 1.99
CA HIS A 202 11.58 7.76 2.54
C HIS A 202 11.40 8.54 3.86
N SER A 203 12.43 8.60 4.72
CA SER A 203 12.32 9.21 6.06
C SER A 203 11.95 10.70 6.03
N ASP A 204 12.43 11.43 5.01
CA ASP A 204 12.26 12.88 4.93
C ASP A 204 10.79 13.29 4.71
N ILE A 205 10.02 12.47 4.00
CA ILE A 205 8.59 12.70 3.73
C ILE A 205 7.78 12.48 5.02
N GLU A 206 8.07 11.40 5.75
CA GLU A 206 7.35 11.06 6.98
C GLU A 206 7.56 12.12 8.07
N GLU A 207 8.80 12.60 8.25
CA GLU A 207 9.15 13.63 9.25
C GLU A 207 8.44 14.96 8.98
N LYS A 208 8.35 15.39 7.71
CA LYS A 208 7.67 16.65 7.36
C LYS A 208 6.17 16.61 7.62
N LEU A 209 5.54 15.44 7.46
CA LEU A 209 4.12 15.27 7.76
C LEU A 209 3.87 15.38 9.28
N ASP A 210 4.76 14.80 10.09
CA ASP A 210 4.74 14.93 11.55
C ASP A 210 4.89 16.40 11.96
N ASP A 211 5.80 17.15 11.35
CA ASP A 211 5.98 18.58 11.61
C ASP A 211 4.73 19.40 11.27
N LEU A 212 4.06 19.12 10.14
CA LEU A 212 2.80 19.76 9.77
C LEU A 212 1.71 19.50 10.81
N MET A 213 1.58 18.26 11.26
CA MET A 213 0.62 17.87 12.28
C MET A 213 0.94 18.53 13.62
N HIS A 214 2.21 18.57 14.02
CA HIS A 214 2.66 19.27 15.23
C HIS A 214 2.36 20.77 15.19
N LEU A 215 2.56 21.42 14.04
CA LEU A 215 2.21 22.82 13.82
C LEU A 215 0.72 23.05 14.07
N LEU A 216 -0.12 22.22 13.45
CA LEU A 216 -1.58 22.25 13.60
C LEU A 216 -2.07 21.89 15.00
N ILE A 217 -1.33 21.12 15.80
CA ILE A 217 -1.73 20.76 17.17
C ILE A 217 -1.27 21.81 18.18
N LYS A 218 0.00 22.20 18.13
CA LYS A 218 0.66 22.95 19.22
C LYS A 218 0.72 24.47 18.97
N HIS A 219 0.87 24.89 17.72
CA HIS A 219 1.28 26.26 17.41
C HIS A 219 0.14 27.13 16.90
N PHE A 220 -0.91 26.56 16.30
CA PHE A 220 -2.07 27.35 15.89
C PHE A 220 -2.95 27.71 17.11
N PRO A 221 -3.23 29.01 17.34
CA PRO A 221 -4.09 29.45 18.44
C PRO A 221 -5.51 28.90 18.24
N PRO A 222 -6.34 28.89 19.31
CA PRO A 222 -7.74 28.52 19.19
C PRO A 222 -8.43 29.39 18.13
N THR A 223 -8.87 28.77 17.05
CA THR A 223 -9.68 29.40 16.00
C THR A 223 -11.16 29.22 16.33
N LYS A 224 -12.01 30.14 15.85
CA LYS A 224 -13.47 29.91 15.91
C LYS A 224 -13.88 28.69 15.08
N ASP A 225 -13.15 28.42 14.01
CA ASP A 225 -13.37 27.28 13.14
C ASP A 225 -12.58 26.05 13.58
N ARG A 226 -13.14 25.35 14.58
CA ARG A 226 -12.61 24.08 15.09
C ARG A 226 -12.86 22.92 14.12
N PHE A 227 -13.83 23.05 13.22
CA PHE A 227 -14.27 21.97 12.36
C PHE A 227 -13.20 21.65 11.30
N TYR A 228 -12.78 22.63 10.50
CA TYR A 228 -11.78 22.35 9.45
C TYR A 228 -10.43 21.96 10.03
N ARG A 229 -10.00 22.54 11.16
CA ARG A 229 -8.76 22.11 11.84
C ARG A 229 -8.79 20.62 12.21
N ASN A 230 -9.89 20.16 12.80
CA ASN A 230 -10.05 18.76 13.17
C ASN A 230 -10.12 17.85 11.94
N MET A 231 -10.84 18.27 10.88
CA MET A 231 -10.90 17.51 9.63
C MET A 231 -9.53 17.38 8.99
N ILE A 232 -8.76 18.48 8.88
CA ILE A 232 -7.38 18.44 8.36
C ILE A 232 -6.54 17.45 9.16
N LEU A 233 -6.58 17.52 10.49
CA LEU A 233 -5.82 16.59 11.33
C LEU A 233 -6.22 15.14 11.11
N LEU A 234 -7.52 14.82 11.06
CA LEU A 234 -8.00 13.47 10.77
C LEU A 234 -7.50 12.97 9.41
N GLU A 235 -7.56 13.83 8.38
CA GLU A 235 -7.09 13.47 7.05
C GLU A 235 -5.57 13.29 6.97
N LEU A 236 -4.80 14.11 7.71
CA LEU A 236 -3.35 13.98 7.82
C LEU A 236 -2.94 12.71 8.57
N PHE A 237 -3.62 12.36 9.67
CA PHE A 237 -3.40 11.07 10.35
C PHE A 237 -3.63 9.90 9.39
N ASN A 238 -4.76 9.92 8.67
CA ASN A 238 -5.07 8.88 7.68
C ASN A 238 -4.02 8.81 6.57
N LEU A 239 -3.53 9.96 6.09
CA LEU A 239 -2.46 10.03 5.09
C LEU A 239 -1.15 9.46 5.65
N GLN A 240 -0.76 9.81 6.88
CA GLN A 240 0.45 9.33 7.53
C GLN A 240 0.45 7.81 7.66
N TYR A 241 -0.63 7.24 8.21
CA TYR A 241 -0.74 5.78 8.34
C TYR A 241 -0.59 5.07 6.99
N ASP A 242 -1.26 5.59 5.97
CA ASP A 242 -1.28 5.00 4.64
C ASP A 242 0.06 5.14 3.91
N LEU A 243 0.77 6.28 4.07
CA LEU A 243 2.12 6.46 3.52
C LEU A 243 3.16 5.60 4.26
N ASN A 244 3.06 5.48 5.58
CA ASN A 244 3.97 4.63 6.35
C ASN A 244 3.84 3.15 5.94
N ASP A 245 2.62 2.66 5.72
CA ASP A 245 2.40 1.31 5.20
C ASP A 245 2.87 1.16 3.74
N HIS A 246 2.71 2.20 2.91
CA HIS A 246 3.23 2.26 1.55
C HIS A 246 4.76 2.12 1.53
N SER A 247 5.47 2.99 2.24
CA SER A 247 6.93 2.93 2.38
C SER A 247 7.39 1.66 3.10
N GLY A 248 6.58 1.13 4.03
CA GLY A 248 6.79 -0.19 4.63
C GLY A 248 6.79 -1.32 3.59
N ILE A 249 5.83 -1.31 2.67
CA ILE A 249 5.75 -2.28 1.56
C ILE A 249 6.96 -2.13 0.63
N GLU A 250 7.35 -0.91 0.30
CA GLU A 250 8.51 -0.66 -0.56
C GLU A 250 9.80 -1.18 0.07
N ASN A 251 10.05 -0.80 1.32
CA ASN A 251 11.30 -1.11 2.01
C ASN A 251 11.40 -2.59 2.42
N ARG A 252 10.28 -3.23 2.78
CA ARG A 252 10.27 -4.57 3.37
C ARG A 252 9.78 -5.67 2.45
N ILE A 253 9.18 -5.33 1.30
CA ILE A 253 8.67 -6.31 0.32
C ILE A 253 9.28 -6.04 -1.05
N LEU A 254 9.09 -4.85 -1.60
CA LEU A 254 9.57 -4.52 -2.96
C LEU A 254 11.10 -4.61 -3.03
N ALA A 255 11.81 -3.85 -2.20
CA ALA A 255 13.27 -3.78 -2.23
C ALA A 255 13.95 -5.15 -2.02
N PRO A 256 13.55 -5.98 -1.03
CA PRO A 256 14.10 -7.34 -0.90
C PRO A 256 13.87 -8.23 -2.13
N LEU A 257 12.71 -8.15 -2.79
CA LEU A 257 12.44 -8.89 -4.03
C LEU A 257 13.31 -8.40 -5.19
N VAL A 258 13.56 -7.10 -5.27
CA VAL A 258 14.43 -6.51 -6.30
C VAL A 258 15.89 -6.89 -6.07
N ARG A 259 16.38 -6.86 -4.82
CA ARG A 259 17.74 -7.33 -4.49
C ARG A 259 17.98 -8.77 -4.93
N GLN A 260 16.99 -9.66 -4.76
CA GLN A 260 17.09 -11.03 -5.28
C GLN A 260 17.24 -11.10 -6.81
N LEU A 261 16.63 -10.17 -7.55
CA LEU A 261 16.80 -10.08 -9.00
C LEU A 261 18.17 -9.50 -9.37
N GLU A 262 18.63 -8.47 -8.65
CA GLU A 262 19.95 -7.86 -8.84
C GLU A 262 21.09 -8.87 -8.60
N GLU A 263 21.02 -9.65 -7.51
CA GLU A 263 21.97 -10.73 -7.21
C GLU A 263 22.03 -11.75 -8.34
N LYS A 264 20.86 -12.21 -8.83
CA LYS A 264 20.78 -13.13 -9.97
C LYS A 264 21.33 -12.55 -11.26
N ALA A 265 21.24 -11.23 -11.43
CA ALA A 265 21.82 -10.50 -12.55
C ALA A 265 23.33 -10.21 -12.41
N GLY A 266 23.95 -10.69 -11.33
CA GLY A 266 25.38 -10.50 -11.07
C GLY A 266 25.74 -9.12 -10.54
N LYS A 267 24.76 -8.32 -10.08
CA LYS A 267 24.99 -7.05 -9.38
C LYS A 267 25.25 -7.30 -7.89
N ASN A 268 26.29 -8.07 -7.57
CA ASN A 268 26.71 -8.22 -6.17
C ASN A 268 27.36 -6.91 -5.67
N GLU A 269 27.24 -6.63 -4.37
CA GLU A 269 27.83 -5.46 -3.69
C GLU A 269 29.32 -5.26 -4.00
#